data_AF-A0A0A8ENS1-F1
#
_entry.id   AF-A0A0A8ENS1-F1
#
_cell.length_a   1.000
_cell.length_b   1.000
_cell.length_c   1.000
_cell.angle_alpha   90.00
_cell.angle_beta   90.00
_cell.angle_gamma   90.00
#
_symmetry.space_group_name_H-M   'P 1'
#
loop_
_entity.id
_entity.type
_entity.pdbx_description
1 polymer ?
#
loop_
_entity_poly.entity_id
_entity_poly.type
_entity_poly.pdbx_seq_one_letter_code
_entity_poly.pdbx_strand_id
1 'polypeptide(L)'
;MSDRKTTDEIGPLLGPADVRELAAALGVRPTKQRGQNFVIDANTVRRIVRTAQVRPDDVVVEVGPGLGSLTLALLEVADRVTAVEIDDVLAAALPGTVAARLPERADRFALVHSDALHVTELPGPAPTALVANLPYNVAVPVLLHMLERFPTIERTLVMVQAEVADRLAAGPGNKVYGVPSVKANWYAEVKRAGAIGRNVFWPAPNVESGLVSLVRRAEPLPSRVSREEVFAVVDAAFAQRRKTLRAALAGWAGSAAAAEAALVAAGVSPQARGESLTIESFIAIAENKVPAADAADQEPTR
;
A
#
# COMPACT_ATOMS: atom_id res chain seq x y z
N MET A 1 -49.91 -27.43 12.47
CA MET A 1 -48.52 -27.21 12.93
C MET A 1 -47.61 -28.12 12.13
N SER A 2 -46.96 -27.57 11.10
CA SER A 2 -45.81 -28.18 10.46
C SER A 2 -44.97 -27.01 9.98
N ASP A 3 -43.91 -26.74 10.75
CA ASP A 3 -42.97 -25.66 10.52
C ASP A 3 -42.29 -25.83 9.17
N ARG A 4 -42.55 -24.89 8.26
CA ARG A 4 -41.58 -24.55 7.21
C ARG A 4 -40.36 -24.00 7.94
N LYS A 5 -39.30 -24.80 8.01
CA LYS A 5 -37.95 -24.27 8.23
C LYS A 5 -37.65 -23.31 7.08
N THR A 6 -37.73 -22.02 7.38
CA THR A 6 -37.16 -20.95 6.59
C THR A 6 -35.69 -21.31 6.34
N THR A 7 -35.33 -21.47 5.07
CA THR A 7 -33.93 -21.35 4.62
C THR A 7 -33.42 -20.02 5.16
N ASP A 8 -32.54 -20.04 6.15
CA ASP A 8 -31.73 -18.87 6.50
C ASP A 8 -31.10 -18.36 5.20
N GLU A 9 -31.46 -17.15 4.78
CA GLU A 9 -30.81 -16.47 3.66
C GLU A 9 -29.33 -16.34 4.01
N ILE A 10 -28.50 -17.14 3.36
CA ILE A 10 -27.06 -17.03 3.46
C ILE A 10 -26.70 -15.65 2.90
N GLY A 11 -26.37 -14.71 3.78
CA GLY A 11 -25.99 -13.36 3.38
C GLY A 11 -24.79 -13.36 2.42
N PRO A 12 -24.57 -12.26 1.69
CA PRO A 12 -23.59 -12.21 0.61
C PRO A 12 -22.14 -12.32 1.09
N LEU A 13 -21.87 -12.06 2.37
CA LEU A 13 -20.52 -12.04 2.93
C LEU A 13 -20.11 -13.39 3.49
N LEU A 14 -18.83 -13.73 3.31
CA LEU A 14 -18.26 -15.00 3.76
C LEU A 14 -18.03 -14.99 5.28
N GLY A 15 -18.57 -16.00 5.96
CA GLY A 15 -18.26 -16.33 7.33
C GLY A 15 -17.12 -17.36 7.46
N PRO A 16 -16.78 -17.77 8.69
CA PRO A 16 -15.70 -18.73 8.94
C PRO A 16 -15.93 -20.11 8.30
N ALA A 17 -17.18 -20.56 8.21
CA ALA A 17 -17.53 -21.83 7.58
C ALA A 17 -17.34 -21.75 6.06
N ASP A 18 -17.87 -20.71 5.42
CA ASP A 18 -17.76 -20.49 3.98
C ASP A 18 -16.30 -20.44 3.52
N VAL A 19 -15.45 -19.69 4.24
CA VAL A 19 -14.03 -19.57 3.92
C VAL A 19 -13.32 -20.92 4.00
N ARG A 20 -13.62 -21.73 5.02
CA ARG A 20 -13.00 -23.06 5.16
C ARG A 20 -13.48 -24.02 4.09
N GLU A 21 -14.77 -23.99 3.76
CA GLU A 21 -15.35 -24.83 2.71
C GLU A 21 -14.77 -24.48 1.34
N LEU A 22 -14.75 -23.19 0.98
CA LEU A 22 -14.15 -22.71 -0.27
C LEU A 22 -12.67 -23.07 -0.34
N ALA A 23 -11.90 -22.81 0.72
CA ALA A 23 -10.48 -23.18 0.74
C ALA A 23 -10.27 -24.69 0.57
N ALA A 24 -11.11 -25.51 1.21
CA ALA A 24 -11.02 -26.97 1.11
C ALA A 24 -11.36 -27.46 -0.30
N ALA A 25 -12.44 -26.93 -0.90
CA ALA A 25 -12.88 -27.25 -2.25
C ALA A 25 -11.83 -26.90 -3.31
N LEU A 26 -11.13 -25.77 -3.11
CA LEU A 26 -10.05 -25.31 -3.98
C LEU A 26 -8.70 -25.99 -3.71
N GLY A 27 -8.61 -26.86 -2.69
CA GLY A 27 -7.35 -27.46 -2.27
C GLY A 27 -6.32 -26.44 -1.76
N VAL A 28 -6.78 -25.23 -1.41
CA VAL A 28 -5.92 -24.14 -0.93
C VAL A 28 -5.46 -24.50 0.47
N ARG A 29 -4.18 -24.86 0.59
CA ARG A 29 -3.50 -24.97 1.86
C ARG A 29 -2.83 -23.63 2.12
N PRO A 30 -3.23 -22.86 3.14
CA PRO A 30 -2.62 -21.58 3.44
C PRO A 30 -1.11 -21.75 3.60
N THR A 31 -0.33 -21.18 2.68
CA THR A 31 1.13 -21.30 2.73
C THR A 31 1.72 -20.09 3.47
N LYS A 32 2.67 -20.35 4.38
CA LYS A 32 3.43 -19.28 5.03
C LYS A 32 4.22 -18.43 4.02
N GLN A 33 4.61 -19.02 2.88
CA GLN A 33 5.40 -18.36 1.84
C GLN A 33 4.64 -17.24 1.13
N ARG A 34 3.33 -17.38 0.89
CA ARG A 34 2.50 -16.34 0.27
C ARG A 34 1.81 -15.40 1.27
N GLY A 35 2.01 -15.62 2.58
CA GLY A 35 1.44 -14.77 3.62
C GLY A 35 -0.10 -14.72 3.64
N GLN A 36 -0.77 -15.74 3.09
CA GLN A 36 -2.22 -15.78 2.93
C GLN A 36 -2.92 -15.89 4.30
N ASN A 37 -3.63 -14.83 4.69
CA ASN A 37 -4.52 -14.79 5.84
C ASN A 37 -5.87 -14.25 5.36
N PHE A 38 -6.88 -15.11 5.26
CA PHE A 38 -8.19 -14.74 4.74
C PHE A 38 -9.04 -14.12 5.84
N VAL A 39 -9.71 -12.99 5.57
CA VAL A 39 -10.63 -12.39 6.53
C VAL A 39 -11.91 -13.23 6.59
N ILE A 40 -12.30 -13.65 7.79
CA ILE A 40 -13.44 -14.57 8.05
C ILE A 40 -14.60 -13.90 8.80
N ASP A 41 -14.54 -12.58 9.02
CA ASP A 41 -15.53 -11.83 9.77
C ASP A 41 -16.19 -10.74 8.93
N ALA A 42 -17.48 -10.91 8.66
CA ALA A 42 -18.31 -9.98 7.88
C ALA A 42 -18.32 -8.56 8.47
N ASN A 43 -18.30 -8.42 9.80
CA ASN A 43 -18.29 -7.12 10.46
C ASN A 43 -16.97 -6.38 10.24
N THR A 44 -15.86 -7.11 10.20
CA THR A 44 -14.52 -6.58 9.92
C THR A 44 -14.43 -6.05 8.49
N VAL A 45 -14.86 -6.80 7.48
CA VAL A 45 -14.81 -6.30 6.09
C VAL A 45 -15.72 -5.08 5.90
N ARG A 46 -16.92 -5.08 6.49
CA ARG A 46 -17.79 -3.88 6.48
C ARG A 46 -17.15 -2.68 7.18
N ARG A 47 -16.44 -2.91 8.30
CA ARG A 47 -15.68 -1.85 8.97
C ARG A 47 -14.57 -1.32 8.06
N ILE A 48 -13.84 -2.18 7.36
CA ILE A 48 -12.79 -1.78 6.40
C ILE A 48 -13.39 -0.90 5.29
N VAL A 49 -14.49 -1.32 4.66
CA VAL A 49 -15.17 -0.54 3.60
C VAL A 49 -15.63 0.83 4.11
N ARG A 50 -16.22 0.89 5.32
CA ARG A 50 -16.61 2.17 5.94
C ARG A 50 -15.40 3.06 6.27
N THR A 51 -14.34 2.49 6.83
CA THR A 51 -13.11 3.24 7.17
C THR A 51 -12.41 3.75 5.90
N ALA A 52 -12.51 3.01 4.79
CA ALA A 52 -12.00 3.41 3.49
C ALA A 52 -12.83 4.54 2.85
N GLN A 53 -14.02 4.84 3.41
CA GLN A 53 -14.96 5.83 2.90
C GLN A 53 -15.34 5.57 1.44
N VAL A 54 -15.51 4.30 1.08
CA VAL A 54 -15.96 3.86 -0.25
C VAL A 54 -17.36 4.43 -0.51
N ARG A 55 -17.55 4.97 -1.72
CA ARG A 55 -18.77 5.63 -2.16
C ARG A 55 -19.46 4.83 -3.27
N PRO A 56 -20.77 5.03 -3.50
CA PRO A 56 -21.51 4.34 -4.55
C PRO A 56 -21.01 4.57 -5.98
N ASP A 57 -20.30 5.67 -6.22
CA ASP A 57 -19.70 6.06 -7.50
C ASP A 57 -18.22 5.66 -7.63
N ASP A 58 -17.63 5.05 -6.59
CA ASP A 58 -16.23 4.64 -6.63
C ASP A 58 -15.99 3.45 -7.57
N VAL A 59 -14.85 3.49 -8.25
CA VAL A 59 -14.26 2.33 -8.94
C VAL A 59 -13.08 1.88 -8.09
N VAL A 60 -13.25 0.76 -7.41
CA VAL A 60 -12.27 0.26 -6.44
C VAL A 60 -11.36 -0.77 -7.10
N VAL A 61 -10.05 -0.60 -6.92
CA VAL A 61 -9.10 -1.69 -7.12
C VAL A 61 -8.78 -2.36 -5.77
N GLU A 62 -8.85 -3.68 -5.74
CA GLU A 62 -8.42 -4.51 -4.62
C GLU A 62 -7.21 -5.35 -5.04
N VAL A 63 -6.17 -5.40 -4.20
CA VAL A 63 -4.99 -6.24 -4.45
C VAL A 63 -4.96 -7.37 -3.43
N GLY A 64 -4.81 -8.60 -3.89
CA GLY A 64 -4.83 -9.80 -3.06
C GLY A 64 -6.21 -10.08 -2.47
N PRO A 65 -7.27 -10.23 -3.30
CA PRO A 65 -8.64 -10.50 -2.83
C PRO A 65 -8.78 -11.83 -2.09
N GLY A 66 -7.88 -12.79 -2.35
CA GLY A 66 -7.96 -14.13 -1.80
C GLY A 66 -9.26 -14.83 -2.21
N LEU A 67 -10.03 -15.26 -1.22
CA LEU A 67 -11.33 -15.92 -1.45
C LEU A 67 -12.48 -14.93 -1.70
N GLY A 68 -12.24 -13.62 -1.62
CA GLY A 68 -13.22 -12.59 -1.97
C GLY A 68 -14.00 -11.98 -0.80
N SER A 69 -13.63 -12.23 0.46
CA SER A 69 -14.36 -11.68 1.62
C SER A 69 -14.46 -10.15 1.59
N LEU A 70 -13.37 -9.47 1.24
CA LEU A 70 -13.35 -8.00 1.12
C LEU A 70 -13.93 -7.56 -0.22
N THR A 71 -13.67 -8.28 -1.31
CA THR A 71 -14.28 -8.06 -2.64
C THR A 71 -15.80 -7.96 -2.57
N LEU A 72 -16.44 -8.92 -1.89
CA LEU A 72 -17.90 -8.97 -1.75
C LEU A 72 -18.42 -7.75 -0.97
N ALA A 73 -17.76 -7.37 0.12
CA ALA A 73 -18.13 -6.19 0.89
C ALA A 73 -17.91 -4.87 0.13
N LEU A 74 -16.91 -4.82 -0.76
CA LEU A 74 -16.70 -3.68 -1.65
C LEU A 74 -17.80 -3.60 -2.72
N LEU A 75 -18.18 -4.72 -3.33
CA LEU A 75 -19.24 -4.79 -4.33
C LEU A 75 -20.64 -4.46 -3.79
N GLU A 76 -20.88 -4.66 -2.49
CA GLU A 76 -22.09 -4.17 -1.80
C GLU A 76 -22.22 -2.63 -1.85
N VAL A 77 -21.11 -1.90 -2.06
CA VAL A 77 -21.08 -0.42 -1.95
C VAL A 77 -20.61 0.28 -3.23
N ALA A 78 -19.43 -0.05 -3.74
CA ALA A 78 -18.79 0.63 -4.89
C ALA A 78 -19.52 0.36 -6.21
N ASP A 79 -19.43 1.26 -7.20
CA ASP A 79 -20.00 1.01 -8.54
C ASP A 79 -19.36 -0.22 -9.19
N ARG A 80 -18.04 -0.33 -9.09
CA ARG A 80 -17.22 -1.41 -9.67
C ARG A 80 -16.08 -1.82 -8.76
N VAL A 81 -15.70 -3.09 -8.83
CA VAL A 81 -14.52 -3.63 -8.17
C VAL A 81 -13.67 -4.40 -9.16
N THR A 82 -12.41 -4.03 -9.28
CA THR A 82 -11.39 -4.79 -10.01
C THR A 82 -10.43 -5.41 -9.01
N ALA A 83 -10.36 -6.73 -8.98
CA ALA A 83 -9.41 -7.43 -8.12
C ALA A 83 -8.16 -7.85 -8.90
N VAL A 84 -6.98 -7.68 -8.28
CA VAL A 84 -5.68 -8.15 -8.79
C VAL A 84 -5.22 -9.31 -7.92
N GLU A 85 -5.14 -10.50 -8.51
CA GLU A 85 -4.72 -11.73 -7.82
C GLU A 85 -3.60 -12.41 -8.61
N ILE A 86 -2.57 -12.89 -7.90
CA ILE A 86 -1.40 -13.56 -8.47
C ILE A 86 -1.53 -15.08 -8.38
N ASP A 87 -2.30 -15.59 -7.41
CA ASP A 87 -2.50 -17.02 -7.20
C ASP A 87 -3.48 -17.60 -8.23
N ASP A 88 -3.00 -18.48 -9.10
CA ASP A 88 -3.78 -19.09 -10.19
C ASP A 88 -5.09 -19.72 -9.72
N VAL A 89 -5.09 -20.39 -8.56
CA VAL A 89 -6.26 -21.10 -8.04
C VAL A 89 -7.30 -20.11 -7.51
N LEU A 90 -6.84 -19.11 -6.75
CA LEU A 90 -7.73 -18.09 -6.20
C LEU A 90 -8.28 -17.17 -7.29
N ALA A 91 -7.44 -16.77 -8.25
CA ALA A 91 -7.83 -16.00 -9.42
C ALA A 91 -8.92 -16.74 -10.20
N ALA A 92 -8.72 -18.03 -10.53
CA ALA A 92 -9.72 -18.81 -11.26
C ALA A 92 -11.05 -18.96 -10.50
N ALA A 93 -11.02 -19.04 -9.16
CA ALA A 93 -12.20 -19.26 -8.34
C ALA A 93 -13.02 -17.99 -8.06
N LEU A 94 -12.37 -16.84 -7.91
CA LEU A 94 -12.99 -15.61 -7.41
C LEU A 94 -14.22 -15.14 -8.22
N PRO A 95 -14.23 -15.15 -9.57
CA PRO A 95 -15.43 -14.80 -10.33
C PRO A 95 -16.63 -15.71 -10.00
N GLY A 96 -16.39 -17.00 -9.77
CA GLY A 96 -17.42 -17.96 -9.35
C GLY A 96 -17.95 -17.66 -7.95
N THR A 97 -17.07 -17.30 -7.01
CA THR A 97 -17.48 -16.85 -5.67
C THR A 97 -18.38 -15.61 -5.74
N VAL A 98 -17.99 -14.61 -6.54
CA VAL A 98 -18.79 -13.38 -6.72
C VAL A 98 -20.16 -13.71 -7.33
N ALA A 99 -20.20 -14.48 -8.41
CA ALA A 99 -21.46 -14.85 -9.06
C ALA A 99 -22.38 -15.68 -8.14
N ALA A 100 -21.84 -16.53 -7.27
CA ALA A 100 -22.61 -17.33 -6.35
C ALA A 100 -23.16 -16.54 -5.15
N ARG A 101 -22.41 -15.53 -4.67
CA ARG A 101 -22.75 -14.78 -3.44
C ARG A 101 -23.46 -13.46 -3.70
N LEU A 102 -23.22 -12.85 -4.86
CA LEU A 102 -23.73 -11.52 -5.21
C LEU A 102 -24.01 -11.43 -6.73
N PRO A 103 -24.89 -12.30 -7.28
CA PRO A 103 -25.12 -12.44 -8.72
C PRO A 103 -25.53 -11.13 -9.41
N GLU A 104 -26.31 -10.29 -8.73
CA GLU A 104 -26.79 -8.99 -9.22
C GLU A 104 -25.70 -7.92 -9.34
N ARG A 105 -24.49 -8.19 -8.82
CA ARG A 105 -23.31 -7.34 -8.93
C ARG A 105 -22.18 -7.98 -9.73
N ALA A 106 -22.38 -9.18 -10.28
CA ALA A 106 -21.32 -9.92 -10.97
C ALA A 106 -20.80 -9.19 -12.23
N ASP A 107 -21.65 -8.40 -12.92
CA ASP A 107 -21.29 -7.54 -14.06
C ASP A 107 -20.44 -6.32 -13.66
N ARG A 108 -20.37 -6.02 -12.35
CA ARG A 108 -19.58 -4.94 -11.76
C ARG A 108 -18.24 -5.39 -11.21
N PHE A 109 -17.94 -6.68 -11.32
CA PHE A 109 -16.68 -7.27 -10.92
C PHE A 109 -15.79 -7.54 -12.14
N ALA A 110 -14.49 -7.26 -11.99
CA ALA A 110 -13.47 -7.68 -12.93
C ALA A 110 -12.29 -8.31 -12.18
N LEU A 111 -11.63 -9.27 -12.82
CA LEU A 111 -10.42 -9.90 -12.32
C LEU A 111 -9.25 -9.61 -13.26
N VAL A 112 -8.13 -9.22 -12.68
CA VAL A 112 -6.82 -9.17 -13.34
C VAL A 112 -5.93 -10.21 -12.69
N HIS A 113 -5.66 -11.29 -13.42
CA HIS A 113 -4.73 -12.33 -12.98
C HIS A 113 -3.30 -11.90 -13.29
N SER A 114 -2.63 -11.28 -12.33
CA SER A 114 -1.28 -10.73 -12.48
C SER A 114 -0.63 -10.51 -11.13
N ASP A 115 0.71 -10.49 -11.12
CA ASP A 115 1.45 -9.83 -10.05
C ASP A 115 1.14 -8.33 -10.07
N ALA A 116 0.68 -7.79 -8.94
CA ALA A 116 0.35 -6.38 -8.80
C ALA A 116 1.54 -5.44 -9.07
N LEU A 117 2.79 -5.90 -8.87
CA LEU A 117 3.99 -5.13 -9.20
C LEU A 117 4.22 -4.95 -10.71
N HIS A 118 3.53 -5.73 -11.54
CA HIS A 118 3.64 -5.65 -13.00
C HIS A 118 2.38 -5.09 -13.67
N VAL A 119 1.34 -4.79 -12.90
CA VAL A 119 0.10 -4.23 -13.44
C VAL A 119 0.36 -2.82 -13.97
N THR A 120 0.04 -2.61 -15.24
CA THR A 120 0.14 -1.30 -15.90
C THR A 120 -1.21 -0.76 -16.37
N GLU A 121 -2.24 -1.58 -16.40
CA GLU A 121 -3.59 -1.17 -16.78
C GLU A 121 -4.62 -2.02 -16.05
N LEU A 122 -5.83 -1.46 -15.90
CA LEU A 122 -6.97 -2.16 -15.31
C LEU A 122 -8.15 -2.04 -16.28
N PRO A 123 -8.98 -3.08 -16.39
CA PRO A 123 -10.17 -3.02 -17.21
C PRO A 123 -11.21 -2.05 -16.65
N GLY A 124 -11.97 -1.42 -17.55
CA GLY A 124 -13.05 -0.51 -17.18
C GLY A 124 -12.57 0.91 -16.89
N PRO A 125 -13.36 1.71 -16.15
CA PRO A 125 -12.98 3.08 -15.81
C PRO A 125 -11.75 3.10 -14.91
N ALA A 126 -11.04 4.24 -14.88
CA ALA A 126 -9.88 4.40 -14.03
C ALA A 126 -10.28 4.29 -12.53
N PRO A 127 -9.47 3.63 -11.69
CA PRO A 127 -9.80 3.44 -10.28
C PRO A 127 -9.75 4.77 -9.53
N THR A 128 -10.73 4.99 -8.66
CA THR A 128 -10.81 6.15 -7.74
C THR A 128 -10.33 5.79 -6.34
N ALA A 129 -10.32 4.50 -5.98
CA ALA A 129 -9.88 4.04 -4.67
C ALA A 129 -9.10 2.71 -4.73
N LEU A 130 -8.18 2.53 -3.78
CA LEU A 130 -7.48 1.26 -3.51
C LEU A 130 -7.86 0.76 -2.12
N VAL A 131 -8.48 -0.41 -2.02
CA VAL A 131 -8.80 -1.04 -0.73
C VAL A 131 -8.28 -2.46 -0.73
N ALA A 132 -7.35 -2.79 0.16
CA ALA A 132 -6.65 -4.07 0.09
C ALA A 132 -6.21 -4.62 1.45
N ASN A 133 -6.23 -5.95 1.58
CA ASN A 133 -5.49 -6.68 2.60
C ASN A 133 -4.16 -7.15 2.00
N LEU A 134 -3.12 -6.32 2.10
CA LEU A 134 -1.91 -6.55 1.33
C LEU A 134 -1.04 -7.67 1.93
N PRO A 135 -0.46 -8.55 1.08
CA PRO A 135 0.49 -9.56 1.53
C PRO A 135 1.71 -8.92 2.21
N TYR A 136 2.09 -9.45 3.37
CA TYR A 136 3.04 -8.77 4.27
C TYR A 136 4.44 -8.58 3.69
N ASN A 137 4.89 -9.49 2.83
CA ASN A 137 6.22 -9.47 2.24
C ASN A 137 6.38 -8.45 1.10
N VAL A 138 5.29 -8.01 0.47
CA VAL A 138 5.32 -7.12 -0.71
C VAL A 138 4.41 -5.90 -0.58
N ALA A 139 3.79 -5.68 0.59
CA ALA A 139 2.79 -4.64 0.78
C ALA A 139 3.27 -3.23 0.41
N VAL A 140 4.46 -2.81 0.86
CA VAL A 140 4.96 -1.45 0.58
C VAL A 140 5.28 -1.27 -0.91
N PRO A 141 6.07 -2.15 -1.57
CA PRO A 141 6.28 -2.06 -3.01
C PRO A 141 4.98 -2.01 -3.83
N VAL A 142 4.02 -2.89 -3.52
CA VAL A 142 2.72 -2.92 -4.21
C VAL A 142 1.96 -1.62 -4.01
N LEU A 143 1.88 -1.11 -2.78
CA LEU A 143 1.21 0.17 -2.49
C LEU A 143 1.82 1.31 -3.31
N LEU A 144 3.15 1.44 -3.30
CA LEU A 144 3.83 2.54 -4.01
C LEU A 144 3.69 2.41 -5.53
N HIS A 145 3.75 1.18 -6.06
CA HIS A 145 3.53 0.91 -7.49
C HIS A 145 2.12 1.28 -7.93
N MET A 146 1.10 0.89 -7.17
CA MET A 146 -0.29 1.23 -7.51
C MET A 146 -0.54 2.74 -7.45
N LEU A 147 0.00 3.44 -6.44
CA LEU A 147 -0.11 4.89 -6.34
C LEU A 147 0.66 5.63 -7.44
N GLU A 148 1.76 5.08 -7.92
CA GLU A 148 2.50 5.61 -9.06
C GLU A 148 1.70 5.43 -10.35
N ARG A 149 1.23 4.21 -10.59
CA ARG A 149 0.67 3.82 -11.88
C ARG A 149 -0.72 4.38 -12.11
N PHE A 150 -1.50 4.54 -11.05
CA PHE A 150 -2.88 5.01 -11.10
C PHE A 150 -3.03 6.33 -10.35
N PRO A 151 -2.70 7.47 -10.98
CA PRO A 151 -2.81 8.78 -10.36
C PRO A 151 -4.26 9.19 -10.03
N THR A 152 -5.25 8.51 -10.62
CA THR A 152 -6.68 8.70 -10.35
C THR A 152 -7.13 8.15 -8.99
N ILE A 153 -6.31 7.34 -8.31
CA ILE A 153 -6.63 6.83 -6.97
C ILE A 153 -6.55 7.98 -5.97
N GLU A 154 -7.70 8.44 -5.50
CA GLU A 154 -7.83 9.54 -4.54
C GLU A 154 -7.72 9.04 -3.09
N ARG A 155 -8.28 7.86 -2.83
CA ARG A 155 -8.43 7.28 -1.49
C ARG A 155 -7.84 5.89 -1.44
N THR A 156 -7.01 5.64 -0.44
CA THR A 156 -6.46 4.32 -0.21
C THR A 156 -6.66 3.91 1.24
N LEU A 157 -7.10 2.67 1.45
CA LEU A 157 -7.06 2.01 2.74
C LEU A 157 -6.41 0.63 2.58
N VAL A 158 -5.26 0.45 3.23
CA VAL A 158 -4.58 -0.85 3.23
C VAL A 158 -4.54 -1.43 4.63
N MET A 159 -4.74 -2.74 4.69
CA MET A 159 -4.45 -3.55 5.86
C MET A 159 -3.10 -4.24 5.65
N VAL A 160 -2.20 -4.09 6.61
CA VAL A 160 -0.85 -4.66 6.63
C VAL A 160 -0.51 -5.10 8.06
N GLN A 161 0.66 -5.71 8.30
CA GLN A 161 1.12 -5.98 9.67
C GLN A 161 1.22 -4.68 10.48
N ALA A 162 0.96 -4.76 11.79
CA ALA A 162 1.00 -3.60 12.68
C ALA A 162 2.29 -2.77 12.55
N GLU A 163 3.47 -3.41 12.55
CA GLU A 163 4.76 -2.71 12.39
C GLU A 163 4.86 -1.97 11.06
N VAL A 164 4.39 -2.57 9.97
CA VAL A 164 4.41 -1.96 8.63
C VAL A 164 3.46 -0.76 8.59
N ALA A 165 2.29 -0.88 9.22
CA ALA A 165 1.34 0.21 9.31
C ALA A 165 1.88 1.38 10.14
N ASP A 166 2.52 1.09 11.27
CA ASP A 166 3.16 2.09 12.12
C ASP A 166 4.33 2.76 11.38
N ARG A 167 5.09 2.00 10.58
CA ARG A 167 6.14 2.54 9.71
C ARG A 167 5.59 3.44 8.61
N LEU A 168 4.54 3.05 7.90
CA LEU A 168 3.94 3.88 6.86
C LEU A 168 3.41 5.20 7.42
N ALA A 169 2.77 5.17 8.58
CA ALA A 169 2.15 6.34 9.22
C ALA A 169 3.09 7.14 10.13
N ALA A 170 4.34 6.72 10.30
CA ALA A 170 5.30 7.45 11.13
C ALA A 170 5.60 8.83 10.54
N GLY A 171 5.66 9.85 11.39
CA GLY A 171 6.21 11.17 11.05
C GLY A 171 7.72 11.24 11.29
N PRO A 172 8.40 12.32 10.85
CA PRO A 172 9.83 12.51 11.13
C PRO A 172 10.15 12.58 12.63
N GLY A 173 11.41 12.33 12.99
CA GLY A 173 11.95 12.48 14.35
C GLY A 173 11.77 11.27 15.28
N ASN A 174 11.39 10.10 14.75
CA ASN A 174 11.27 8.87 15.54
C ASN A 174 11.92 7.66 14.86
N LYS A 175 12.22 6.63 15.65
CA LYS A 175 12.90 5.39 15.21
C LYS A 175 12.10 4.52 14.23
N VAL A 176 10.77 4.68 14.20
CA VAL A 176 9.87 3.91 13.34
C VAL A 176 9.87 4.48 11.93
N TYR A 177 10.06 5.80 11.79
CA TYR A 177 10.17 6.53 10.53
C TYR A 177 11.29 6.00 9.63
N GLY A 178 10.98 5.84 8.35
CA GLY A 178 11.92 5.27 7.37
C GLY A 178 11.50 5.50 5.93
N VAL A 179 12.16 4.78 5.02
CA VAL A 179 11.89 4.83 3.57
C VAL A 179 10.40 4.70 3.22
N PRO A 180 9.63 3.75 3.78
CA PRO A 180 8.20 3.65 3.45
C PRO A 180 7.41 4.89 3.85
N SER A 181 7.74 5.51 5.00
CA SER A 181 7.10 6.72 5.50
C SER A 181 7.29 7.87 4.51
N VAL A 182 8.54 8.08 4.09
CA VAL A 182 8.92 9.16 3.16
C VAL A 182 8.30 8.94 1.79
N LYS A 183 8.46 7.74 1.22
CA LYS A 183 7.98 7.43 -0.13
C LYS A 183 6.45 7.41 -0.22
N ALA A 184 5.74 6.96 0.80
CA ALA A 184 4.28 7.07 0.82
C ALA A 184 3.82 8.53 0.90
N ASN A 185 4.53 9.36 1.69
CA ASN A 185 4.28 10.79 1.76
C ASN A 185 4.62 11.56 0.47
N TRP A 186 5.30 10.97 -0.51
CA TRP A 186 5.39 11.57 -1.86
C TRP A 186 4.00 11.66 -2.53
N TYR A 187 3.19 10.60 -2.39
CA TYR A 187 1.92 10.48 -3.11
C TYR A 187 0.73 11.06 -2.34
N ALA A 188 0.70 10.86 -1.03
CA ALA A 188 -0.49 11.10 -0.23
C ALA A 188 -0.18 11.53 1.20
N GLU A 189 -1.16 12.12 1.88
CA GLU A 189 -1.15 12.24 3.34
C GLU A 189 -1.44 10.88 3.96
N VAL A 190 -0.57 10.41 4.86
CA VAL A 190 -0.62 9.06 5.42
C VAL A 190 -0.98 9.12 6.90
N LYS A 191 -1.99 8.35 7.33
CA LYS A 191 -2.38 8.26 8.74
C LYS A 191 -2.79 6.86 9.14
N ARG A 192 -2.63 6.56 10.45
CA ARG A 192 -3.19 5.36 11.05
C ARG A 192 -4.71 5.45 11.06
N ALA A 193 -5.39 4.39 10.62
CA ALA A 193 -6.85 4.33 10.55
C ALA A 193 -7.48 3.31 11.50
N GLY A 194 -6.66 2.50 12.19
CA GLY A 194 -7.11 1.54 13.20
C GLY A 194 -6.28 0.27 13.25
N ALA A 195 -6.72 -0.66 14.09
CA ALA A 195 -6.14 -1.99 14.25
C ALA A 195 -7.20 -3.08 14.06
N ILE A 196 -6.75 -4.26 13.63
CA ILE A 196 -7.58 -5.42 13.36
C ILE A 196 -6.95 -6.61 14.08
N GLY A 197 -7.70 -7.20 15.02
CA GLY A 197 -7.23 -8.33 15.83
C GLY A 197 -7.07 -9.61 15.00
N ARG A 198 -6.10 -10.46 15.37
CA ARG A 198 -5.75 -11.69 14.62
C ARG A 198 -6.88 -12.73 14.48
N ASN A 199 -7.89 -12.70 15.35
CA ASN A 199 -8.94 -13.74 15.39
C ASN A 199 -9.96 -13.62 14.25
N VAL A 200 -9.92 -12.54 13.49
CA VAL A 200 -10.80 -12.33 12.32
C VAL A 200 -10.19 -12.90 11.03
N PHE A 201 -9.08 -13.64 11.15
CA PHE A 201 -8.38 -14.24 10.03
C PHE A 201 -8.31 -15.76 10.15
N TRP A 202 -8.25 -16.42 8.99
CA TRP A 202 -7.89 -17.82 8.88
C TRP A 202 -6.85 -18.03 7.77
N PRO A 203 -5.70 -18.68 8.07
CA PRO A 203 -5.19 -18.91 9.42
C PRO A 203 -4.95 -17.57 10.16
N ALA A 204 -4.91 -17.62 11.49
CA ALA A 204 -4.63 -16.42 12.26
C ALA A 204 -3.14 -16.02 12.09
N PRO A 205 -2.83 -14.75 11.80
CA PRO A 205 -1.46 -14.29 11.75
C PRO A 205 -0.82 -14.27 13.14
N ASN A 206 0.52 -14.28 13.17
CA ASN A 206 1.29 -14.22 14.41
C ASN A 206 1.26 -12.84 15.08
N VAL A 207 0.96 -11.80 14.32
CA VAL A 207 0.95 -10.40 14.75
C VAL A 207 -0.39 -9.75 14.44
N GLU A 208 -0.71 -8.65 15.12
CA GLU A 208 -1.88 -7.85 14.78
C GLU A 208 -1.75 -7.18 13.41
N SER A 209 -2.90 -6.87 12.81
CA SER A 209 -2.98 -6.12 11.58
C SER A 209 -3.32 -4.66 11.85
N GLY A 210 -2.83 -3.79 10.98
CA GLY A 210 -3.02 -2.36 11.04
C GLY A 210 -3.66 -1.82 9.78
N LEU A 211 -4.65 -0.92 9.94
CA LEU A 211 -5.17 -0.10 8.85
C LEU A 211 -4.38 1.20 8.71
N VAL A 212 -4.03 1.53 7.47
CA VAL A 212 -3.42 2.80 7.06
C VAL A 212 -4.28 3.44 5.99
N SER A 213 -4.69 4.68 6.23
CA SER A 213 -5.38 5.51 5.26
C SER A 213 -4.38 6.43 4.58
N LEU A 214 -4.48 6.52 3.26
CA LEU A 214 -3.75 7.49 2.45
C LEU A 214 -4.76 8.30 1.64
N VAL A 215 -4.67 9.62 1.72
CA VAL A 215 -5.48 10.55 0.91
C VAL A 215 -4.56 11.26 -0.04
N ARG A 216 -4.76 11.09 -1.35
CA ARG A 216 -3.93 11.73 -2.36
C ARG A 216 -4.04 13.25 -2.22
N ARG A 217 -2.91 13.93 -2.38
CA ARG A 217 -2.88 15.40 -2.39
C ARG A 217 -3.61 15.93 -3.62
N ALA A 218 -4.37 17.02 -3.44
CA ALA A 218 -5.05 17.70 -4.53
C ALA A 218 -4.05 18.20 -5.59
N GLU A 219 -2.91 18.71 -5.14
CA GLU A 219 -1.79 19.10 -6.00
C GLU A 219 -0.56 18.22 -5.66
N PRO A 220 0.15 17.68 -6.67
CA PRO A 220 1.42 17.01 -6.45
C PRO A 220 2.43 17.93 -5.75
N LEU A 221 3.35 17.35 -4.99
CA LEU A 221 4.46 18.14 -4.42
C LEU A 221 5.29 18.76 -5.55
N PRO A 222 5.58 20.07 -5.49
CA PRO A 222 6.40 20.72 -6.50
C PRO A 222 7.82 20.13 -6.46
N SER A 223 8.32 19.72 -7.63
CA SER A 223 9.67 19.16 -7.79
C SER A 223 10.20 19.50 -9.18
N ARG A 224 11.45 19.95 -9.26
CA ARG A 224 12.21 20.19 -10.50
C ARG A 224 12.97 18.97 -10.99
N VAL A 225 13.07 17.94 -10.13
CA VAL A 225 13.73 16.66 -10.41
C VAL A 225 12.70 15.53 -10.44
N SER A 226 13.08 14.41 -11.04
CA SER A 226 12.22 13.24 -11.14
C SER A 226 11.99 12.60 -9.78
N ARG A 227 10.89 11.84 -9.65
CA ARG A 227 10.63 11.03 -8.45
C ARG A 227 11.76 10.05 -8.18
N GLU A 228 12.33 9.45 -9.22
CA GLU A 228 13.43 8.48 -9.11
C GLU A 228 14.68 9.14 -8.50
N GLU A 229 14.96 10.40 -8.86
CA GLU A 229 16.06 11.17 -8.28
C GLU A 229 15.83 11.47 -6.79
N VAL A 230 14.60 11.82 -6.42
CA VAL A 230 14.20 12.01 -5.01
C VAL A 230 14.28 10.70 -4.24
N PHE A 231 13.81 9.60 -4.83
CA PHE A 231 13.83 8.29 -4.16
C PHE A 231 15.26 7.77 -3.99
N ALA A 232 16.17 8.07 -4.91
CA ALA A 232 17.58 7.74 -4.79
C ALA A 232 18.24 8.42 -3.59
N VAL A 233 17.95 9.71 -3.32
CA VAL A 233 18.48 10.38 -2.12
C VAL A 233 17.87 9.84 -0.83
N VAL A 234 16.57 9.52 -0.84
CA VAL A 234 15.89 8.88 0.30
C VAL A 234 16.54 7.54 0.63
N ASP A 235 16.72 6.67 -0.37
CA ASP A 235 17.32 5.35 -0.17
C ASP A 235 18.77 5.47 0.34
N ALA A 236 19.55 6.40 -0.21
CA ALA A 236 20.92 6.67 0.24
C ALA A 236 20.96 7.16 1.71
N ALA A 237 20.06 8.06 2.10
CA ALA A 237 20.01 8.60 3.47
C ALA A 237 19.67 7.53 4.52
N PHE A 238 18.84 6.55 4.17
CA PHE A 238 18.42 5.48 5.09
C PHE A 238 19.29 4.22 5.03
N ALA A 239 20.18 4.08 4.03
CA ALA A 239 21.12 2.96 3.96
C ALA A 239 22.04 2.87 5.19
N GLN A 240 22.34 3.99 5.85
CA GLN A 240 23.20 4.07 7.02
C GLN A 240 22.57 4.91 8.14
N ARG A 241 21.43 4.45 8.70
CA ARG A 241 20.58 5.20 9.66
C ARG A 241 21.31 5.87 10.85
N ARG A 242 22.46 5.35 11.27
CA ARG A 242 23.25 5.91 12.40
C ARG A 242 24.18 7.06 12.01
N LYS A 243 24.45 7.26 10.72
CA LYS A 243 25.34 8.31 10.23
C LYS A 243 24.59 9.60 9.97
N THR A 244 25.32 10.71 10.01
CA THR A 244 24.82 12.01 9.54
C THR A 244 24.59 11.97 8.03
N LEU A 245 23.74 12.86 7.51
CA LEU A 245 23.43 12.95 6.09
C LEU A 245 24.67 13.21 5.23
N ARG A 246 25.60 14.05 5.68
CA ARG A 246 26.89 14.26 4.99
C ARG A 246 27.62 12.95 4.68
N ALA A 247 27.65 12.04 5.67
CA ALA A 247 28.35 10.77 5.52
C ALA A 247 27.50 9.71 4.78
N ALA A 248 26.18 9.70 4.99
CA ALA A 248 25.28 8.77 4.33
C ALA A 248 25.14 9.06 2.82
N LEU A 249 25.11 10.34 2.45
CA LEU A 249 24.91 10.81 1.07
C LEU A 249 26.21 10.96 0.26
N ALA A 250 27.39 10.73 0.88
CA ALA A 250 28.67 10.90 0.20
C ALA A 250 28.78 10.08 -1.10
N GLY A 251 28.31 8.83 -1.10
CA GLY A 251 28.30 8.00 -2.31
C GLY A 251 27.29 8.47 -3.36
N TRP A 252 26.13 8.97 -2.93
CA TRP A 252 25.09 9.49 -3.83
C TRP A 252 25.49 10.80 -4.51
N ALA A 253 26.18 11.69 -3.77
CA ALA A 253 26.67 12.98 -4.26
C ALA A 253 28.05 12.90 -4.92
N GLY A 254 28.75 11.75 -4.85
CA GLY A 254 30.11 11.56 -5.34
C GLY A 254 31.21 11.90 -4.33
N SER A 255 30.95 12.76 -3.34
CA SER A 255 31.84 12.99 -2.20
C SER A 255 31.09 13.53 -0.98
N ALA A 256 31.74 13.50 0.19
CA ALA A 256 31.18 14.10 1.40
C ALA A 256 31.07 15.64 1.30
N ALA A 257 31.97 16.29 0.55
CA ALA A 257 31.93 17.73 0.31
C ALA A 257 30.76 18.11 -0.62
N ALA A 258 30.55 17.35 -1.69
CA ALA A 258 29.40 17.53 -2.59
C ALA A 258 28.07 17.29 -1.87
N ALA A 259 28.00 16.26 -1.00
CA ALA A 259 26.84 16.03 -0.16
C ALA A 259 26.55 17.21 0.78
N GLU A 260 27.58 17.76 1.40
CA GLU A 260 27.47 18.93 2.27
C GLU A 260 26.98 20.17 1.51
N ALA A 261 27.53 20.44 0.32
CA ALA A 261 27.09 21.54 -0.54
C ALA A 261 25.59 21.43 -0.89
N ALA A 262 25.13 20.24 -1.31
CA ALA A 262 23.73 19.98 -1.63
C ALA A 262 22.82 20.15 -0.39
N LEU A 263 23.25 19.67 0.78
CA LEU A 263 22.50 19.79 2.03
C LEU A 263 22.35 21.27 2.45
N VAL A 264 23.45 22.04 2.42
CA VAL A 264 23.43 23.46 2.77
C VAL A 264 22.55 24.26 1.81
N ALA A 265 22.66 24.03 0.50
CA ALA A 265 21.84 24.68 -0.51
C ALA A 265 20.34 24.34 -0.36
N ALA A 266 20.03 23.12 0.13
CA ALA A 266 18.67 22.70 0.48
C ALA A 266 18.18 23.23 1.84
N GLY A 267 18.99 23.98 2.59
CA GLY A 267 18.64 24.47 3.93
C GLY A 267 18.64 23.37 5.01
N VAL A 268 19.33 22.25 4.78
CA VAL A 268 19.40 21.10 5.68
C VAL A 268 20.78 21.02 6.35
N SER A 269 20.80 20.83 7.67
CA SER A 269 22.04 20.63 8.41
C SER A 269 22.79 19.38 7.92
N PRO A 270 24.10 19.46 7.60
CA PRO A 270 24.91 18.30 7.25
C PRO A 270 25.02 17.25 8.37
N GLN A 271 24.76 17.67 9.62
CA GLN A 271 24.77 16.83 10.81
C GLN A 271 23.41 16.16 11.10
N ALA A 272 22.34 16.57 10.40
CA ALA A 272 21.04 15.91 10.50
C ALA A 272 21.13 14.43 10.07
N ARG A 273 20.11 13.65 10.40
CA ARG A 273 19.97 12.24 10.00
C ARG A 273 18.72 12.08 9.16
N GLY A 274 18.69 11.12 8.25
CA GLY A 274 17.53 10.91 7.37
C GLY A 274 16.20 10.78 8.13
N GLU A 275 16.21 10.25 9.34
CA GLU A 275 15.00 10.08 10.15
C GLU A 275 14.36 11.39 10.66
N SER A 276 15.03 12.54 10.55
CA SER A 276 14.49 13.84 10.96
C SER A 276 13.93 14.67 9.80
N LEU A 277 13.95 14.17 8.56
CA LEU A 277 13.61 14.93 7.35
C LEU A 277 12.19 14.59 6.85
N THR A 278 11.51 15.59 6.29
CA THR A 278 10.25 15.40 5.53
C THR A 278 10.55 15.07 4.07
N ILE A 279 9.52 14.69 3.31
CA ILE A 279 9.66 14.46 1.87
C ILE A 279 10.07 15.74 1.11
N GLU A 280 9.58 16.90 1.54
CA GLU A 280 9.94 18.21 0.97
C GLU A 280 11.43 18.52 1.19
N SER A 281 11.99 18.16 2.35
CA SER A 281 13.43 18.27 2.58
C SER A 281 14.22 17.37 1.61
N PHE A 282 13.75 16.16 1.34
CA PHE A 282 14.40 15.27 0.37
C PHE A 282 14.30 15.77 -1.07
N ILE A 283 13.17 16.38 -1.45
CA ILE A 283 13.01 17.07 -2.73
C ILE A 283 14.06 18.18 -2.84
N ALA A 284 14.15 19.06 -1.85
CA ALA A 284 15.11 20.15 -1.85
C ALA A 284 16.56 19.66 -1.96
N ILE A 285 16.93 18.57 -1.28
CA ILE A 285 18.28 17.99 -1.39
C ILE A 285 18.54 17.45 -2.80
N ALA A 286 17.58 16.73 -3.39
CA ALA A 286 17.71 16.17 -4.73
C ALA A 286 17.87 17.28 -5.79
N GLU A 287 17.09 18.36 -5.68
CA GLU A 287 17.18 19.52 -6.58
C GLU A 287 18.52 20.28 -6.49
N ASN A 288 19.22 20.17 -5.37
CA ASN A 288 20.50 20.83 -5.14
C ASN A 288 21.70 19.88 -5.29
N LYS A 289 21.50 18.71 -5.90
CA LYS A 289 22.61 17.81 -6.23
C LYS A 289 23.53 18.48 -7.26
N VAL A 290 24.76 18.81 -6.86
CA VAL A 290 25.79 19.34 -7.77
C VAL A 290 26.23 18.21 -8.73
N PRO A 291 26.20 18.43 -10.06
CA PRO A 291 26.74 17.47 -11.02
C PRO A 291 28.23 17.22 -10.77
N ALA A 292 28.69 15.98 -11.01
CA ALA A 292 30.08 15.61 -10.80
C ALA A 292 31.10 16.46 -11.60
N ALA A 293 30.67 17.08 -12.71
CA ALA A 293 31.50 17.97 -13.53
C ALA A 293 31.83 19.30 -12.83
N ASP A 294 30.92 19.85 -12.03
CA ASP A 294 31.09 21.16 -11.38
C ASP A 294 31.81 21.06 -10.02
N ALA A 295 31.91 19.85 -9.46
CA ALA A 295 32.60 19.59 -8.20
C ALA A 295 34.13 19.60 -8.33
N ALA A 296 34.67 19.38 -9.53
CA ALA A 296 36.10 19.41 -9.80
C ALA A 296 36.67 20.85 -9.89
N ASP A 297 35.84 21.83 -10.24
CA ASP A 297 36.23 23.24 -10.34
C ASP A 297 36.08 24.03 -9.02
N GLN A 298 35.64 23.37 -7.94
CA GLN A 298 35.46 23.98 -6.61
C GLN A 298 36.46 23.47 -5.56
N GLU A 299 37.61 22.93 -5.97
CA GLU A 299 38.71 22.73 -5.03
C GLU A 299 39.28 24.10 -4.60
N PRO A 300 39.33 24.42 -3.30
CA PRO A 300 39.89 25.68 -2.85
C PRO A 300 41.39 25.66 -3.14
N THR A 301 41.82 26.59 -3.99
CA THR A 301 43.24 26.92 -4.18
C THR A 301 43.82 27.24 -2.79
N ARG A 302 44.74 26.39 -2.31
CA ARG A 302 45.56 26.69 -1.14
C ARG A 302 46.58 27.78 -1.45
#